data_AF-A0A928XCH7-F1
#
_entry.id   AF-A0A928XCH7-F1
#
_cell.length_a   1.000
_cell.length_b   1.000
_cell.length_c   1.000
_cell.angle_alpha   90.00
_cell.angle_beta   90.00
_cell.angle_gamma   90.00
#
_symmetry.space_group_name_H-M   'P 1'
#
loop_
_entity.id
_entity.type
_entity.pdbx_description
1 polymer ?
#
loop_
_entity_poly.entity_id
_entity_poly.type
_entity_poly.pdbx_seq_one_letter_code
_entity_poly.pdbx_strand_id
1 'polypeptide(L)'
;MPVSDEEFDHLVARASGDETLRAMTLCGGCLYDLRGLPAAGRCPECGGRYCAAGLRRRGVFRPEHAEFPLAELSASLVLLLICGWIFDPYALIVFGRTALHVAFGFLTGLTGLLCTLMTYARIRRYVRARWRLRQAQAYARSLVPKEEPWVVAPRP
;
A
#
# COMPACT_ATOMS: atom_id res chain seq x y z
N MET A 1 26.31 28.92 4.10
CA MET A 1 27.75 28.93 4.46
C MET A 1 27.89 29.08 5.97
N PRO A 2 28.69 28.24 6.66
CA PRO A 2 29.04 28.47 8.06
C PRO A 2 29.94 29.71 8.19
N VAL A 3 29.68 30.56 9.19
CA VAL A 3 30.57 31.65 9.59
C VAL A 3 31.82 31.01 10.20
N SER A 4 33.02 31.47 9.87
CA SER A 4 34.25 30.96 10.47
C SER A 4 34.33 31.34 11.95
N ASP A 5 35.03 30.53 12.76
CA ASP A 5 35.18 30.81 14.20
C ASP A 5 35.84 32.18 14.45
N GLU A 6 36.79 32.59 13.60
CA GLU A 6 37.46 33.90 13.69
C GLU A 6 36.49 35.08 13.47
N GLU A 7 35.58 34.97 12.51
CA GLU A 7 34.58 36.01 12.23
C GLU A 7 33.58 36.11 13.38
N PHE A 8 33.24 34.98 14.02
CA PHE A 8 32.41 34.96 15.22
C PHE A 8 33.07 35.69 16.39
N ASP A 9 34.34 35.44 16.66
CA ASP A 9 35.08 36.07 17.76
C ASP A 9 35.21 37.60 17.56
N HIS A 10 35.40 38.06 16.32
CA HIS A 10 35.38 39.49 15.99
C HIS A 10 34.00 40.14 16.22
N LEU A 11 32.91 39.43 15.93
CA LEU A 11 31.56 39.90 16.21
C LEU A 11 31.28 39.98 17.71
N VAL A 12 31.72 38.98 18.48
CA VAL A 12 31.61 38.96 19.94
C VAL A 12 32.39 40.12 20.56
N ALA A 13 33.61 40.38 20.08
CA ALA A 13 34.45 41.49 20.55
C ALA A 13 33.85 42.88 20.23
N ARG A 14 33.03 43.01 19.17
CA ARG A 14 32.27 44.23 18.88
C ARG A 14 30.98 44.33 19.69
N ALA A 15 30.38 43.19 20.02
CA ALA A 15 29.14 43.06 20.77
C ALA A 15 29.32 43.20 22.28
N SER A 16 30.56 43.19 22.78
CA SER A 16 30.89 43.26 24.21
C SER A 16 30.63 44.62 24.87
N GLY A 17 29.83 45.49 24.24
CA GLY A 17 29.12 46.51 24.99
C GLY A 17 28.17 45.80 25.96
N ASP A 18 28.03 46.34 27.17
CA ASP A 18 27.23 45.81 28.29
C ASP A 18 25.70 45.82 28.01
N GLU A 19 25.31 45.43 26.80
CA GLU A 19 23.93 45.42 26.34
C GLU A 19 23.29 44.09 26.71
N THR A 20 22.58 44.10 27.83
CA THR A 20 21.72 42.99 28.25
C THR A 20 20.51 42.87 27.34
N LEU A 21 20.12 41.63 27.00
CA LEU A 21 18.93 41.35 26.21
C LEU A 21 17.65 41.72 26.97
N ARG A 22 16.99 42.82 26.57
CA ARG A 22 15.72 43.26 27.16
C ARG A 22 14.48 42.60 26.55
N ALA A 23 14.56 42.21 25.27
CA ALA A 23 13.45 41.57 24.55
C ALA A 23 13.44 40.05 24.77
N MET A 24 12.26 39.44 24.79
CA MET A 24 12.10 37.98 24.87
C MET A 24 12.86 37.33 23.71
N THR A 25 13.92 36.60 24.05
CA THR A 25 14.88 36.04 23.10
C THR A 25 15.10 34.59 23.50
N LEU A 26 14.63 33.66 22.68
CA LEU A 26 14.75 32.23 23.00
C LEU A 26 15.98 31.62 22.34
N CYS A 27 16.67 30.75 23.05
CA CYS A 27 17.74 29.93 22.48
C CYS A 27 17.18 29.00 21.40
N GLY A 28 17.79 28.95 20.23
CA GLY A 28 17.33 28.12 19.11
C GLY A 28 17.60 26.62 19.27
N GLY A 29 18.42 26.22 20.27
CA GLY A 29 18.70 24.81 20.55
C GLY A 29 17.75 24.20 21.58
N CYS A 30 17.46 24.92 22.67
CA CYS A 30 16.70 24.40 23.82
C CYS A 30 15.51 25.27 24.25
N LEU A 31 15.26 26.38 23.54
CA LEU A 31 14.19 27.35 23.83
C LEU A 31 14.30 28.05 25.19
N TYR A 32 15.46 27.98 25.87
CA TYR A 32 15.69 28.74 27.09
C TYR A 32 15.61 30.25 26.86
N ASP A 33 15.05 30.96 27.82
CA ASP A 33 14.88 32.41 27.77
C ASP A 33 16.18 33.16 28.09
N LEU A 34 16.70 33.87 27.10
CA LEU A 34 17.96 34.60 27.18
C LEU A 34 17.80 36.04 27.68
N ARG A 35 16.62 36.42 28.19
CA ARG A 35 16.41 37.74 28.80
C ARG A 35 17.36 37.96 29.98
N GLY A 36 17.93 39.16 30.04
CA GLY A 36 18.87 39.56 31.09
C GLY A 36 20.29 39.01 30.93
N LEU A 37 20.54 38.14 29.94
CA LEU A 37 21.89 37.69 29.59
C LEU A 37 22.57 38.66 28.60
N PRO A 38 23.91 38.66 28.49
CA PRO A 38 24.64 39.48 27.52
C PRO A 38 24.22 39.17 26.09
N ALA A 39 24.29 40.16 25.19
CA ALA A 39 23.90 40.00 23.79
C ALA A 39 24.61 38.86 23.05
N ALA A 40 25.82 38.46 23.46
CA ALA A 40 26.52 37.29 22.94
C ALA A 40 27.06 36.43 24.08
N GLY A 41 27.02 35.11 23.93
CA GLY A 41 27.45 34.19 24.98
C GLY A 41 27.14 32.72 24.70
N ARG A 42 27.15 31.91 25.76
CA ARG A 42 26.71 30.51 25.72
C ARG A 42 25.41 30.35 26.51
N CYS A 43 24.50 29.55 25.99
CA CYS A 43 23.27 29.20 26.68
C CYS A 43 23.60 28.37 27.95
N PRO A 44 23.03 28.71 29.12
CA PRO A 44 23.30 27.98 30.36
C PRO A 44 22.74 26.55 30.35
N GLU A 45 21.66 26.29 29.59
CA GLU A 45 21.02 24.97 29.53
C GLU A 45 21.71 24.02 28.57
N CYS A 46 21.94 24.45 27.32
CA CYS A 46 22.45 23.56 26.26
C CYS A 46 23.92 23.79 25.90
N GLY A 47 24.57 24.82 26.46
CA GLY A 47 25.94 25.20 26.12
C GLY A 47 26.11 25.80 24.72
N GLY A 48 25.03 25.91 23.92
CA GLY A 48 25.05 26.44 22.56
C GLY A 48 25.43 27.92 22.53
N ARG A 49 26.28 28.31 21.57
CA ARG A 49 26.69 29.70 21.36
C ARG A 49 25.54 30.51 20.76
N TYR A 50 25.34 31.73 21.23
CA TYR A 50 24.38 32.68 20.67
C TYR A 50 25.04 34.05 20.51
N CYS A 51 24.63 34.80 19.49
CA CYS A 51 25.03 36.18 19.26
C CYS A 51 23.81 36.95 18.72
N ALA A 52 23.33 37.90 19.52
CA ALA A 52 22.18 38.73 19.22
C ALA A 52 22.58 40.12 18.69
N ALA A 53 23.87 40.46 18.75
CA ALA A 53 24.42 41.69 18.20
C ALA A 53 24.43 41.61 16.66
N GLY A 54 23.75 42.56 16.01
CA GLY A 54 23.76 42.70 14.55
C GLY A 54 22.96 41.62 13.81
N LEU A 55 21.64 41.53 14.06
CA LEU A 55 20.53 41.10 13.17
C LEU A 55 20.78 40.09 12.01
N ARG A 56 21.74 39.18 12.09
CA ARG A 56 21.81 37.93 11.30
C ARG A 56 21.85 36.76 12.26
N ARG A 57 20.68 36.52 12.86
CA ARG A 57 20.48 35.58 13.96
C ARG A 57 20.47 34.14 13.45
N ARG A 58 21.54 33.38 13.73
CA ARG A 58 21.44 31.91 13.82
C ARG A 58 20.93 31.56 15.22
N GLY A 59 19.88 30.74 15.29
CA GLY A 59 19.44 30.12 16.54
C GLY A 59 18.77 31.07 17.54
N VAL A 60 18.04 32.08 17.07
CA VAL A 60 17.14 32.88 17.93
C VAL A 60 15.78 32.94 17.26
N PHE A 61 14.78 32.28 17.84
CA PHE A 61 13.40 32.32 17.35
C PHE A 61 12.74 33.62 17.82
N ARG A 62 12.35 34.49 16.88
CA ARG A 62 11.48 35.64 17.15
C ARG A 62 10.07 35.34 16.62
N PRO A 63 9.06 35.18 17.50
CA PRO A 63 7.70 34.88 17.06
C PRO A 63 7.10 35.99 16.18
N GLU A 64 7.53 37.24 16.37
CA GLU A 64 7.06 38.41 15.62
C GLU A 64 7.44 38.41 14.13
N HIS A 65 8.42 37.59 13.73
CA HIS A 65 8.86 37.49 12.32
C HIS A 65 8.57 36.08 11.75
N ALA A 66 7.78 35.28 12.45
CA ALA A 66 7.23 34.06 11.91
C ALA A 66 6.09 34.44 10.94
N GLU A 67 6.45 34.94 9.76
CA GLU A 67 5.51 35.05 8.65
C GLU A 67 5.10 33.62 8.31
N PHE A 68 3.88 33.24 8.70
CA PHE A 68 3.30 31.96 8.33
C PHE A 68 3.35 31.87 6.80
N PRO A 69 4.01 30.87 6.19
CA PRO A 69 4.12 30.77 4.75
C PRO A 69 2.79 30.26 4.16
N LEU A 70 1.74 31.08 4.27
CA LEU A 70 0.40 30.78 3.78
C LEU A 70 0.41 30.46 2.28
N ALA A 71 1.33 31.07 1.53
CA ALA A 71 1.55 30.77 0.12
C ALA A 71 2.05 29.32 -0.09
N GLU A 72 3.01 28.86 0.72
CA GLU A 72 3.53 27.48 0.61
C GLU A 72 2.51 26.44 1.11
N LEU A 73 1.79 26.76 2.19
CA LEU A 73 0.73 25.91 2.72
C LEU A 73 -0.45 25.78 1.74
N SER A 74 -0.89 26.89 1.14
CA SER A 74 -1.96 26.88 0.14
C SER A 74 -1.54 26.17 -1.13
N ALA A 75 -0.31 26.37 -1.62
CA ALA A 75 0.22 25.62 -2.76
C ALA A 75 0.25 24.11 -2.48
N SER A 76 0.68 23.70 -1.28
CA SER A 76 0.69 22.30 -0.87
C SER A 76 -0.72 21.69 -0.80
N LEU A 77 -1.69 22.43 -0.25
CA LEU A 77 -3.09 22.01 -0.19
C LEU A 77 -3.72 21.87 -1.58
N VAL A 78 -3.48 22.83 -2.48
CA VAL A 78 -3.95 22.78 -3.88
C VAL A 78 -3.35 21.58 -4.59
N LEU A 79 -2.06 21.32 -4.42
CA LEU A 79 -1.39 20.16 -5.02
C LEU A 79 -2.00 18.84 -4.52
N LEU A 80 -2.27 18.71 -3.22
CA LEU A 80 -2.94 17.53 -2.66
C LEU A 80 -4.36 17.33 -3.23
N LEU A 81 -5.11 18.41 -3.41
CA LEU A 81 -6.44 18.35 -4.03
C LEU A 81 -6.35 17.90 -5.49
N ILE A 82 -5.42 18.45 -6.28
CA ILE A 82 -5.21 18.05 -7.68
C ILE A 82 -4.80 16.58 -7.76
N CYS A 83 -3.87 16.12 -6.90
CA CYS A 83 -3.51 14.72 -6.83
C CYS A 83 -4.74 13.84 -6.51
N GLY A 84 -5.52 14.19 -5.49
CA GLY A 84 -6.74 13.47 -5.15
C GLY A 84 -7.71 13.35 -6.33
N TRP A 85 -7.98 14.46 -7.02
CA TRP A 85 -8.88 14.50 -8.18
C TRP A 85 -8.40 13.67 -9.38
N ILE A 86 -7.09 13.56 -9.58
CA ILE A 86 -6.52 12.77 -10.69
C ILE A 86 -6.49 11.27 -10.33
N PHE A 87 -6.13 10.93 -9.10
CA PHE A 87 -5.95 9.54 -8.69
C PHE A 87 -7.26 8.79 -8.43
N ASP A 88 -8.31 9.46 -7.97
CA ASP A 88 -9.60 8.83 -7.63
C ASP A 88 -10.33 8.21 -8.85
N PRO A 89 -10.52 8.91 -10.01
CA PRO A 89 -11.15 8.30 -11.17
C PRO A 89 -10.27 7.20 -11.79
N TYR A 90 -8.94 7.32 -11.70
CA TYR A 90 -8.03 6.28 -12.18
C TYR A 90 -8.16 5.00 -11.36
N ALA A 91 -8.24 5.13 -10.03
CA ALA A 91 -8.51 4.01 -9.15
C ALA A 91 -9.84 3.34 -9.52
N LEU A 92 -10.92 4.12 -9.69
CA LEU A 92 -12.23 3.59 -10.05
C LEU A 92 -12.23 2.85 -11.40
N ILE A 93 -11.51 3.36 -12.40
CA ILE A 93 -11.36 2.69 -13.71
C ILE A 93 -10.56 1.38 -13.58
N VAL A 94 -9.44 1.38 -12.84
CA VAL A 94 -8.61 0.20 -12.64
C VAL A 94 -9.34 -0.88 -11.84
N PHE A 95 -10.01 -0.51 -10.75
CA PHE A 95 -10.82 -1.42 -9.95
C PHE A 95 -12.02 -1.95 -10.74
N GLY A 96 -12.70 -1.10 -11.53
CA GLY A 96 -13.79 -1.53 -12.40
C GLY A 96 -13.35 -2.56 -13.45
N ARG A 97 -12.21 -2.31 -14.10
CA ARG A 97 -11.66 -3.23 -15.10
C ARG A 97 -11.22 -4.57 -14.49
N THR A 98 -10.55 -4.54 -13.35
CA THR A 98 -10.12 -5.76 -12.65
C THR A 98 -11.32 -6.59 -12.18
N ALA A 99 -12.35 -5.95 -11.63
CA ALA A 99 -13.61 -6.61 -11.26
C ALA A 99 -14.28 -7.29 -12.47
N LEU A 100 -14.31 -6.63 -13.63
CA LEU A 100 -14.89 -7.18 -14.86
C LEU A 100 -14.13 -8.42 -15.35
N HIS A 101 -12.79 -8.40 -15.30
CA HIS A 101 -11.97 -9.57 -15.65
C HIS A 101 -12.20 -10.74 -14.70
N VAL A 102 -12.30 -10.49 -13.39
CA VAL A 102 -12.61 -11.53 -12.40
C VAL A 102 -13.99 -12.13 -12.63
N ALA A 103 -15.00 -11.30 -12.88
CA ALA A 103 -16.36 -11.77 -13.19
C ALA A 103 -16.39 -12.64 -14.45
N PHE A 104 -15.68 -12.25 -15.51
CA PHE A 104 -15.58 -13.03 -16.74
C PHE A 104 -14.87 -14.38 -16.51
N GLY A 105 -13.77 -14.39 -15.76
CA GLY A 105 -13.08 -15.62 -15.35
C GLY A 105 -13.98 -16.57 -14.55
N PHE A 106 -14.81 -16.03 -13.68
CA PHE A 106 -15.75 -16.82 -12.90
C PHE A 106 -16.87 -17.44 -13.77
N LEU A 107 -17.46 -16.66 -14.68
CA LEU A 107 -18.50 -17.15 -15.61
C LEU A 107 -17.96 -18.24 -16.55
N THR A 108 -16.76 -18.05 -17.08
CA THR A 108 -16.09 -19.06 -17.91
C THR A 108 -15.74 -20.33 -17.11
N GLY A 109 -15.34 -20.19 -15.85
CA GLY A 109 -15.17 -21.33 -14.94
C GLY A 109 -16.48 -22.10 -14.67
N LEU A 110 -17.57 -21.38 -14.37
CA LEU A 110 -18.88 -21.99 -14.13
C LEU A 110 -19.42 -22.72 -15.35
N THR A 111 -19.33 -22.12 -16.54
CA THR A 111 -19.74 -22.78 -17.78
C THR A 111 -18.90 -24.03 -18.06
N GLY A 112 -17.59 -23.99 -17.84
CA GLY A 112 -16.71 -25.16 -17.93
C GLY A 112 -17.10 -26.27 -16.94
N LEU A 113 -17.42 -25.92 -15.70
CA LEU A 113 -17.89 -26.86 -14.68
C LEU A 113 -19.22 -27.51 -15.09
N LEU A 114 -20.19 -26.72 -15.55
CA LEU A 114 -21.48 -27.23 -16.02
C LEU A 114 -21.32 -28.19 -17.21
N CYS A 115 -20.48 -27.83 -18.19
CA CYS A 115 -20.16 -28.71 -19.32
C CYS A 115 -19.53 -30.03 -18.87
N THR A 116 -18.64 -29.99 -17.88
CA THR A 116 -17.99 -31.17 -17.31
C THR A 116 -19.01 -32.06 -16.59
N LEU A 117 -19.90 -31.47 -15.78
CA LEU A 117 -20.96 -32.18 -15.08
C LEU A 117 -21.97 -32.83 -16.05
N MET A 118 -22.35 -32.12 -17.11
CA MET A 118 -23.24 -32.62 -18.15
C MET A 118 -22.61 -33.78 -18.92
N THR A 119 -21.33 -33.67 -19.26
CA THR A 119 -20.55 -34.72 -19.93
C THR A 119 -20.43 -35.94 -19.03
N TYR A 120 -20.10 -35.73 -17.75
CA TYR A 120 -20.05 -36.78 -16.74
C TYR A 120 -21.40 -37.50 -16.58
N ALA A 121 -22.51 -36.75 -16.51
CA ALA A 121 -23.86 -37.31 -16.42
C ALA A 121 -24.21 -38.14 -17.67
N ARG A 122 -23.83 -37.68 -18.87
CA ARG A 122 -24.03 -38.38 -20.14
C ARG A 122 -23.25 -39.70 -20.17
N ILE A 123 -21.97 -39.69 -19.78
CA ILE A 123 -21.13 -40.89 -19.69
C ILE A 123 -21.75 -41.86 -18.67
N ARG A 124 -22.16 -41.37 -17.49
CA ARG A 124 -22.80 -42.21 -16.46
C ARG A 124 -24.09 -42.87 -16.96
N ARG A 125 -24.92 -42.14 -17.69
CA ARG A 125 -26.15 -42.70 -18.32
C ARG A 125 -25.79 -43.76 -19.36
N TYR A 126 -24.80 -43.50 -20.21
CA TYR A 126 -24.32 -44.45 -21.22
C TYR A 126 -23.78 -45.74 -20.60
N VAL A 127 -22.94 -45.65 -19.57
CA VAL A 127 -22.39 -46.81 -18.86
C VAL A 127 -23.51 -47.65 -18.21
N ARG A 128 -24.49 -47.00 -17.55
CA ARG A 128 -25.64 -47.69 -16.96
C ARG A 128 -26.49 -48.42 -18.02
N ALA A 129 -26.76 -47.78 -19.15
CA ALA A 129 -27.51 -48.40 -20.24
C ALA A 129 -26.76 -49.61 -20.81
N ARG A 130 -25.46 -49.48 -21.04
CA ARG A 130 -24.61 -50.58 -21.55
C ARG A 130 -24.53 -51.75 -20.58
N TRP A 131 -24.50 -51.49 -19.27
CA TRP A 131 -24.52 -52.53 -18.25
C TRP A 131 -25.85 -53.31 -18.25
N ARG A 132 -26.99 -52.61 -18.36
CA ARG A 132 -28.32 -53.25 -18.49
C ARG A 132 -28.41 -54.12 -19.75
N LEU A 133 -27.88 -53.66 -20.88
CA LEU A 133 -27.84 -54.46 -22.11
C LEU A 133 -27.01 -55.74 -21.96
N ARG A 134 -25.85 -55.66 -21.30
CA ARG A 134 -25.04 -56.85 -21.00
C ARG A 134 -25.76 -57.85 -20.10
N GLN A 135 -26.48 -57.37 -19.09
CA GLN A 135 -27.30 -58.24 -18.23
C GLN A 135 -28.44 -58.90 -19.01
N ALA A 136 -29.16 -58.15 -19.83
CA ALA A 136 -30.23 -58.69 -20.67
C ALA A 136 -29.71 -59.75 -21.67
N GLN A 137 -28.54 -59.51 -22.28
CA GLN A 137 -27.89 -60.49 -23.15
C GLN A 137 -27.45 -61.74 -22.40
N ALA A 138 -26.90 -61.61 -21.20
CA ALA A 138 -26.52 -62.75 -20.38
C ALA A 138 -27.74 -63.60 -19.99
N TYR A 139 -28.84 -62.94 -19.61
CA TYR A 139 -30.11 -63.58 -19.30
C TYR A 139 -30.71 -64.29 -20.54
N ALA A 140 -30.76 -63.63 -21.70
CA ALA A 140 -31.24 -64.25 -22.93
C ALA A 140 -30.46 -65.50 -23.33
N ARG A 141 -29.12 -65.50 -23.19
CA ARG A 141 -28.30 -66.69 -23.42
C ARG A 141 -28.60 -67.84 -22.47
N SER A 142 -28.98 -67.53 -21.23
CA SER A 142 -29.36 -68.57 -20.25
C SER A 142 -30.70 -69.24 -20.54
N LEU A 143 -31.57 -68.59 -21.32
CA LEU A 143 -32.87 -69.14 -21.73
C LEU A 143 -32.79 -70.04 -22.96
N VAL A 144 -31.70 -69.99 -23.74
CA VAL A 144 -31.52 -70.90 -24.87
C VAL A 144 -31.32 -72.29 -24.28
N PRO A 145 -32.25 -73.24 -24.48
CA PRO A 145 -32.08 -74.60 -23.98
C PRO A 145 -30.79 -75.14 -24.58
N LYS A 146 -29.92 -75.73 -23.74
CA LYS A 146 -28.79 -76.49 -24.25
C LYS A 146 -29.39 -77.64 -25.03
N GLU A 147 -29.34 -77.58 -26.36
CA GLU A 147 -29.53 -78.77 -27.18
C GLU A 147 -28.49 -79.77 -26.67
N GLU A 148 -28.96 -80.81 -25.99
CA GLU A 148 -28.11 -81.94 -25.68
C GLU A 148 -27.61 -82.45 -27.02
N PRO A 149 -26.28 -82.53 -27.23
CA PRO A 149 -25.74 -83.01 -28.48
C PRO A 149 -26.35 -84.38 -28.71
N TRP A 150 -27.22 -84.48 -29.72
CA TRP A 150 -27.87 -85.70 -30.14
C TRP A 150 -26.75 -86.74 -30.25
N VAL A 151 -26.70 -87.66 -29.29
CA VAL A 151 -25.70 -88.71 -29.30
C VAL A 151 -26.06 -89.56 -30.51
N VAL A 152 -25.36 -89.32 -31.62
CA VAL A 152 -25.52 -90.08 -32.84
C VAL A 152 -25.11 -91.50 -32.47
N ALA A 153 -26.10 -92.39 -32.32
CA ALA A 153 -25.84 -93.78 -32.02
C ALA A 153 -24.90 -94.34 -33.10
N PRO A 154 -23.84 -95.08 -32.72
CA PRO A 154 -22.93 -95.67 -33.69
C PRO A 154 -23.72 -96.57 -34.63
N ARG A 155 -23.55 -96.37 -35.94
CA ARG A 155 -24.16 -97.26 -36.94
C ARG A 155 -23.42 -98.61 -36.92
N PRO A 156 -24.16 -99.72 -37.05
CA PRO A 156 -23.63 -101.09 -36.99
C PRO A 156 -22.70 -101.43 -38.16
#